data_AF-A0A1I3N164-F1
#
_entry.id   AF-A0A1I3N164-F1
#
_cell.length_a   1.000
_cell.length_b   1.000
_cell.length_c   1.000
_cell.angle_alpha   90.00
_cell.angle_beta   90.00
_cell.angle_gamma   90.00
#
_symmetry.space_group_name_H-M   'P 1'
#
loop_
_entity.id
_entity.type
_entity.pdbx_description
1 polymer ?
#
loop_
_entity_poly.entity_id
_entity_poly.type
_entity_poly.pdbx_seq_one_letter_code
_entity_poly.pdbx_strand_id
1 'polypeptide(L)'
;METHKEELLLLKDQLIANEKEFSACRRNAPTLTDVINHLGSEIQGLKHEIRALNKKIENLHNANPDGCRCRYCGSIKLKRIKGEPHKIFGDMGIVDTLFICLECKKESVITIDTLK
;
A
#
# COMPACT_ATOMS: atom_id res chain seq x y z
N MET A 1 -58.50 4.86 -36.56
CA MET A 1 -57.59 5.62 -37.44
C MET A 1 -56.96 6.79 -36.69
N GLU A 2 -57.71 7.53 -35.88
CA GLU A 2 -57.19 8.56 -34.96
C GLU A 2 -56.21 7.99 -33.91
N THR A 3 -56.56 6.88 -33.26
CA THR A 3 -55.76 6.21 -32.21
C THR A 3 -54.36 5.78 -32.68
N HIS A 4 -54.25 5.21 -33.87
CA HIS A 4 -52.96 4.81 -34.43
C HIS A 4 -52.05 6.00 -34.78
N LYS A 5 -52.61 7.18 -35.06
CA LYS A 5 -51.82 8.40 -35.29
C LYS A 5 -51.25 8.92 -33.98
N GLU A 6 -52.03 8.86 -32.90
CA GLU A 6 -51.58 9.24 -31.56
C GLU A 6 -50.49 8.29 -31.04
N GLU A 7 -50.67 6.97 -31.21
CA GLU A 7 -49.66 5.95 -30.90
C GLU A 7 -48.36 6.18 -31.68
N LEU A 8 -48.46 6.50 -32.97
CA LEU A 8 -47.29 6.81 -33.81
C LEU A 8 -46.55 8.06 -33.33
N LEU A 9 -47.28 9.10 -32.92
CA LEU A 9 -46.69 10.33 -32.40
C LEU A 9 -45.95 10.08 -31.09
N LEU A 10 -46.55 9.30 -30.18
CA LEU A 10 -45.93 8.91 -28.92
C LEU A 10 -44.65 8.10 -29.13
N LEU A 11 -44.67 7.12 -30.05
CA LEU A 11 -43.49 6.33 -30.40
C LEU A 11 -42.37 7.19 -30.99
N LYS A 12 -42.72 8.21 -31.79
CA LYS A 12 -41.74 9.16 -32.33
C LYS A 12 -41.09 9.99 -31.23
N ASP A 13 -41.86 10.48 -30.27
CA ASP A 13 -41.32 11.26 -29.15
C ASP A 13 -40.42 10.39 -28.26
N GLN A 14 -40.79 9.13 -28.03
CA GLN A 14 -39.95 8.16 -27.31
C GLN A 14 -38.64 7.86 -28.06
N LEU A 15 -38.67 7.70 -29.38
CA LEU A 15 -37.46 7.52 -30.20
C LEU A 15 -36.52 8.72 -30.07
N ILE A 16 -37.05 9.93 -30.13
CA ILE A 16 -36.27 11.16 -29.99
C ILE A 16 -35.65 11.25 -28.58
N ALA A 17 -36.40 10.91 -27.54
CA ALA A 17 -35.88 10.87 -26.17
C ALA A 17 -34.75 9.85 -26.02
N ASN A 18 -34.94 8.63 -26.51
CA ASN A 18 -33.94 7.56 -26.46
C ASN A 18 -32.67 7.94 -27.26
N GLU A 19 -32.81 8.59 -28.42
CA GLU A 19 -31.67 9.02 -29.22
C GLU A 19 -30.83 10.10 -28.51
N LYS A 20 -31.47 11.01 -27.76
CA LYS A 20 -30.79 12.00 -26.92
C LYS A 20 -30.02 11.34 -25.79
N GLU A 21 -30.64 10.39 -25.09
CA GLU A 21 -29.98 9.64 -24.01
C GLU A 21 -28.80 8.82 -24.52
N PHE A 22 -28.98 8.11 -25.65
CA PHE A 22 -27.90 7.36 -26.29
C PHE A 22 -26.74 8.28 -26.68
N SER A 23 -27.04 9.45 -27.24
CA SER A 23 -26.04 10.45 -27.61
C SER A 23 -25.33 11.05 -26.39
N ALA A 24 -26.02 11.21 -25.26
CA ALA A 24 -25.39 11.62 -24.00
C ALA A 24 -24.46 10.53 -23.46
N CYS A 25 -24.92 9.28 -23.42
CA CYS A 25 -24.11 8.13 -22.99
C CYS A 25 -22.85 7.98 -23.85
N ARG A 26 -23.00 8.07 -25.18
CA ARG A 26 -21.89 8.00 -26.14
C ARG A 26 -20.85 9.11 -25.92
N ARG A 27 -21.27 10.31 -25.50
CA ARG A 27 -20.35 11.41 -25.17
C ARG A 27 -19.60 11.18 -23.85
N ASN A 28 -20.24 10.54 -22.87
CA ASN A 28 -19.65 10.32 -21.55
C ASN A 28 -18.72 9.10 -21.51
N ALA A 29 -18.92 8.11 -22.38
CA ALA A 29 -18.14 6.88 -22.39
C ALA A 29 -16.62 7.09 -22.57
N PRO A 30 -16.14 7.96 -23.50
CA PRO A 30 -14.72 8.28 -23.62
C PRO A 30 -14.14 8.92 -22.35
N THR A 31 -14.86 9.88 -21.76
CA THR A 31 -14.41 10.54 -20.52
C THR A 31 -14.27 9.55 -19.37
N LEU A 32 -15.23 8.62 -19.22
CA LEU A 32 -15.12 7.56 -18.21
C LEU A 32 -13.95 6.61 -18.50
N THR A 33 -13.68 6.32 -19.77
CA THR A 33 -12.53 5.51 -20.18
C THR A 33 -11.21 6.19 -19.82
N ASP A 34 -11.10 7.50 -20.06
CA ASP A 34 -9.93 8.29 -19.70
C ASP A 34 -9.69 8.30 -18.18
N VAL A 35 -10.76 8.47 -17.40
CA VAL A 35 -10.69 8.41 -15.93
C VAL A 35 -10.23 7.03 -15.45
N ILE A 36 -10.78 5.95 -16.03
CA ILE A 36 -10.37 4.57 -15.69
C ILE A 36 -8.88 4.37 -15.98
N ASN A 37 -8.41 4.82 -17.15
CA ASN A 37 -7.01 4.71 -17.54
C ASN A 37 -6.09 5.49 -16.60
N HIS A 38 -6.47 6.74 -16.28
CA HIS A 38 -5.72 7.60 -15.37
C HIS A 38 -5.60 6.99 -13.97
N LEU A 39 -6.73 6.58 -13.37
CA LEU A 39 -6.74 5.89 -12.07
C LEU A 39 -5.95 4.59 -12.12
N GLY A 40 -6.00 3.85 -13.23
CA GLY A 40 -5.18 2.67 -13.46
C GLY A 40 -3.68 2.96 -13.37
N SER A 41 -3.23 4.05 -14.00
CA SER A 41 -1.84 4.51 -13.90
C SER A 41 -1.44 4.93 -12.49
N GLU A 42 -2.29 5.67 -11.78
CA GLU A 42 -2.03 6.07 -10.39
C GLU A 42 -1.89 4.86 -9.46
N ILE A 43 -2.78 3.86 -9.59
CA ILE A 43 -2.72 2.61 -8.83
C ILE A 43 -1.38 1.88 -9.08
N GLN A 44 -0.92 1.84 -10.33
CA GLN A 44 0.37 1.23 -10.64
C GLN A 44 1.55 2.00 -10.02
N GLY A 45 1.50 3.33 -10.05
CA GLY A 45 2.48 4.20 -9.41
C GLY A 45 2.57 3.95 -7.91
N LEU A 46 1.43 4.00 -7.21
CA LEU A 46 1.35 3.75 -5.77
C LEU A 46 1.83 2.34 -5.40
N LYS A 47 1.49 1.31 -6.20
CA LYS A 47 2.02 -0.05 -6.00
C LYS A 47 3.54 -0.10 -6.11
N HIS A 48 4.14 0.67 -7.01
CA HIS A 48 5.60 0.74 -7.14
C HIS A 48 6.24 1.42 -5.93
N GLU A 49 5.66 2.54 -5.47
CA GLU A 49 6.14 3.27 -4.29
C GLU A 49 6.07 2.40 -3.03
N ILE A 50 4.95 1.69 -2.80
CA ILE A 50 4.80 0.76 -1.69
C ILE A 50 5.91 -0.31 -1.70
N ARG A 51 6.23 -0.88 -2.87
CA ARG A 51 7.33 -1.85 -2.98
C ARG A 51 8.69 -1.23 -2.64
N ALA A 52 8.95 -0.01 -3.10
CA ALA A 52 10.19 0.69 -2.81
C ALA A 52 10.33 1.01 -1.31
N LEU A 53 9.26 1.46 -0.67
CA LEU A 53 9.22 1.72 0.77
C LEU A 53 9.38 0.44 1.59
N ASN A 54 8.72 -0.66 1.21
CA ASN A 54 8.90 -1.96 1.87
C ASN A 54 10.35 -2.43 1.80
N LYS A 55 11.02 -2.27 0.65
CA LYS A 55 12.45 -2.59 0.53
C LYS A 55 13.32 -1.72 1.43
N LYS A 56 13.01 -0.43 1.58
CA LYS A 56 13.71 0.47 2.51
C LYS A 56 13.51 0.03 3.97
N ILE A 57 12.28 -0.34 4.36
CA ILE A 57 11.98 -0.86 5.70
C ILE A 57 12.74 -2.15 5.97
N GLU A 58 12.75 -3.09 5.02
CA GLU A 58 13.52 -4.34 5.16
C GLU A 58 15.02 -4.07 5.33
N ASN A 59 15.58 -3.13 4.56
CA ASN A 59 16.97 -2.74 4.69
C ASN A 59 17.26 -2.11 6.06
N LEU A 60 16.37 -1.27 6.59
CA LEU A 60 16.50 -0.67 7.92
C LEU A 60 16.34 -1.71 9.04
N HIS A 61 15.41 -2.67 8.91
CA HIS A 61 15.25 -3.76 9.88
C HIS A 61 16.39 -4.77 9.86
N ASN A 62 17.02 -4.98 8.70
CA ASN A 62 18.22 -5.81 8.56
C ASN A 62 19.50 -5.02 8.82
N ALA A 63 19.43 -3.69 8.95
CA ALA A 63 20.55 -2.91 9.42
C ALA A 63 20.82 -3.35 10.85
N ASN A 64 21.99 -3.92 11.05
CA ASN A 64 22.59 -4.16 12.34
C ASN A 64 23.57 -3.01 12.59
N PRO A 65 23.08 -1.77 12.83
CA PRO A 65 23.91 -0.56 12.81
C PRO A 65 25.03 -0.63 13.84
N ASP A 66 24.75 -1.26 14.98
CA ASP A 66 25.69 -1.38 16.11
C ASP A 66 26.65 -2.58 15.97
N GLY A 67 26.63 -3.27 14.82
CA GLY A 67 27.52 -4.42 14.56
C GLY A 67 27.33 -5.58 15.54
N CYS A 68 26.12 -5.71 16.10
CA CYS A 68 25.79 -6.69 17.11
C CYS A 68 25.96 -8.12 16.61
N ARG A 69 26.23 -9.04 17.54
CA ARG A 69 26.43 -10.46 17.20
C ARG A 69 25.38 -11.32 17.87
N CYS A 70 24.91 -12.34 17.16
CA CYS A 70 24.05 -13.36 17.72
C CYS A 70 24.74 -14.01 18.92
N ARG A 71 24.05 -14.06 20.08
CA ARG A 71 24.59 -14.65 21.31
C ARG A 71 24.86 -16.16 21.21
N TYR A 72 24.26 -16.84 20.22
CA TYR A 72 24.34 -18.29 20.08
C TYR A 72 25.37 -18.77 19.06
N CYS A 73 25.54 -18.05 17.94
CA CYS A 73 26.44 -18.47 16.85
C CYS A 73 27.43 -17.39 16.42
N GLY A 74 27.42 -16.20 17.02
CA GLY A 74 28.33 -15.11 16.69
C GLY A 74 28.05 -14.38 15.37
N SER A 75 27.04 -14.81 14.60
CA SER A 75 26.67 -14.18 13.33
C SER A 75 26.25 -12.72 13.48
N ILE A 76 26.61 -11.87 12.52
CA ILE A 76 26.16 -10.48 12.40
C ILE A 76 24.86 -10.34 11.59
N LYS A 77 24.37 -11.43 11.00
CA LYS A 77 23.14 -11.45 10.19
C LYS A 77 21.91 -11.47 11.10
N LEU A 78 21.66 -10.34 11.74
CA LEU A 78 20.54 -10.13 12.64
C LEU A 78 19.46 -9.30 11.94
N LYS A 79 18.21 -9.73 12.07
CA LYS A 79 17.04 -8.95 11.68
C LYS A 79 16.33 -8.44 12.93
N ARG A 80 16.20 -7.12 13.05
CA ARG A 80 15.45 -6.49 14.15
C ARG A 80 13.98 -6.88 14.04
N ILE A 81 13.40 -7.32 15.16
CA ILE A 81 11.98 -7.65 15.27
C ILE A 81 11.23 -6.50 15.95
N LYS A 82 11.71 -6.10 17.13
CA LYS A 82 11.11 -5.04 17.95
C LYS A 82 12.14 -4.37 18.84
N GLY A 83 11.83 -3.17 19.32
CA GLY A 83 12.57 -2.51 20.37
C GLY A 83 11.59 -2.04 21.45
N GLU A 84 11.92 -2.27 22.71
CA GLU A 84 11.12 -1.84 23.86
C GLU A 84 12.03 -1.15 24.88
N PRO A 85 11.56 -0.11 25.59
CA PRO A 85 12.36 0.52 26.64
C PRO A 85 12.84 -0.50 27.68
N HIS A 86 14.12 -0.43 28.07
CA HIS A 86 14.67 -1.32 29.08
C HIS A 86 13.94 -1.12 30.41
N LYS A 87 13.60 -2.21 31.12
CA LYS A 87 12.72 -2.17 32.31
C LYS A 87 13.16 -1.21 33.42
N ILE A 88 14.46 -0.99 33.57
CA ILE A 88 15.05 -0.18 34.64
C ILE A 88 15.57 1.17 34.13
N PHE A 89 15.97 1.24 32.84
CA PHE A 89 16.72 2.38 32.30
C PHE A 89 16.04 2.99 31.06
N GLY A 90 14.76 2.65 30.83
CA GLY A 90 14.01 3.12 29.67
C GLY A 90 13.94 4.64 29.58
N ASP A 91 13.80 5.31 30.72
CA ASP A 91 13.76 6.79 30.82
C ASP A 91 15.09 7.45 30.43
N MET A 92 16.18 6.69 30.43
CA MET A 92 17.52 7.15 30.00
C MET A 92 17.78 6.82 28.52
N GLY A 93 16.76 6.49 27.73
CA GLY A 93 16.93 6.15 26.32
C GLY A 93 17.59 4.77 26.06
N ILE A 94 17.67 3.91 27.08
CA ILE A 94 18.17 2.54 26.91
C ILE A 94 17.03 1.63 26.44
N VAL A 95 17.25 0.91 25.34
CA VAL A 95 16.24 0.09 24.66
C VAL A 95 16.71 -1.35 24.54
N ASP A 96 15.88 -2.29 24.96
CA ASP A 96 16.05 -3.71 24.64
C ASP A 96 15.53 -3.98 23.24
N THR A 97 16.45 -4.29 22.33
CA THR A 97 16.12 -4.62 20.95
C THR A 97 16.18 -6.13 20.74
N LEU A 98 15.06 -6.70 20.29
CA LEU A 98 14.95 -8.10 19.93
C LEU A 98 15.35 -8.29 18.47
N PHE A 99 16.25 -9.23 18.23
CA PHE A 99 16.67 -9.65 16.90
C PHE A 99 16.42 -11.13 16.69
N ILE A 100 16.15 -11.54 15.46
CA ILE A 100 16.26 -12.94 15.03
C ILE A 100 17.53 -13.12 14.21
N CYS A 101 18.32 -14.13 14.55
CA CYS A 101 19.48 -14.51 13.75
C CYS A 101 19.04 -15.21 12.47
N LEU A 102 19.42 -14.69 11.31
CA LEU A 102 19.03 -15.26 10.03
C LEU A 102 19.75 -16.59 9.74
N GLU A 103 20.85 -16.89 10.44
CA GLU A 103 21.60 -18.15 10.29
C GLU A 103 21.10 -19.25 11.24
N CYS A 104 21.07 -19.01 12.56
CA CYS A 104 20.68 -20.04 13.54
C CYS A 104 19.21 -19.98 13.97
N LYS A 105 18.45 -19.00 13.47
CA LYS A 105 17.01 -18.76 13.77
C LYS A 105 16.68 -18.51 15.24
N LYS A 106 17.68 -18.39 16.12
CA LYS A 106 17.47 -18.05 17.53
C LYS A 106 17.30 -16.55 17.71
N GLU A 107 16.46 -16.20 18.67
CA GLU A 107 16.21 -14.83 19.07
C GLU A 107 17.31 -14.32 20.02
N SER A 108 17.82 -13.12 19.78
CA SER A 108 18.81 -12.47 20.64
C SER A 108 18.26 -11.11 21.07
N VAL A 109 18.12 -10.90 22.37
CA VAL A 109 17.86 -9.57 22.93
C VAL A 109 19.19 -8.85 23.09
N ILE A 110 19.29 -7.60 22.68
CA ILE A 110 20.49 -6.77 22.83
C ILE A 110 20.06 -5.41 23.36
N THR A 111 20.66 -4.99 24.46
CA THR A 111 20.41 -3.70 25.10
C THR A 111 21.28 -2.65 24.42
N ILE A 112 20.65 -1.61 23.87
CA ILE A 112 21.29 -0.55 23.08
C ILE A 112 21.04 0.78 23.79
N ASP A 113 22.11 1.55 23.96
CA ASP A 113 22.05 2.94 24.43
C ASP A 113 21.88 3.85 23.20
N THR A 114 20.72 4.52 23.10
CA THR A 114 20.39 5.35 21.94
C THR A 114 20.88 6.79 22.05
N LEU A 115 21.54 7.17 23.15
CA LEU A 115 22.04 8.52 23.40
C LEU A 115 23.48 8.76 22.90
N LYS A 116 24.09 7.78 22.21
CA LYS A 116 25.43 7.89 21.61
C LYS A 116 25.42 8.39 20.17
#